data_AF-A0A380DZ89-F1
#
_entry.id   AF-A0A380DZ89-F1
#
_cell.length_a   1.000
_cell.length_b   1.000
_cell.length_c   1.000
_cell.angle_alpha   90.00
_cell.angle_beta   90.00
_cell.angle_gamma   90.00
#
_symmetry.space_group_name_H-M   'P 1'
#
loop_
_entity.id
_entity.type
_entity.pdbx_description
1 polymer ?
#
loop_
_entity_poly.entity_id
_entity_poly.type
_entity_poly.pdbx_seq_one_letter_code
_entity_poly.pdbx_strand_id
1 'polypeptide(L)' 'MKNLRNRSFLTLLDFSRQEVEFLLTLSEDLKRAKYIGTEKPMLKNKNIALLF' A
#
# COMPACT_ATOMS: atom_id res chain seq x y z
N MET A 1 0.52 -15.14 -6.64
CA MET A 1 1.55 -14.63 -5.70
C MET A 1 1.84 -13.18 -6.08
N LYS A 2 1.30 -12.18 -5.38
CA LYS A 2 1.55 -10.76 -5.69
C LYS A 2 2.38 -10.16 -4.56
N ASN A 3 3.69 -10.13 -4.74
CA ASN A 3 4.60 -9.57 -3.75
C ASN A 3 5.16 -8.24 -4.29
N LEU A 4 4.65 -7.12 -3.76
CA LEU A 4 5.13 -5.77 -4.11
C LEU A 4 6.27 -5.28 -3.19
N ARG A 5 6.81 -6.17 -2.34
CA ARG A 5 7.87 -5.81 -1.39
C ARG A 5 9.14 -5.38 -2.13
N ASN A 6 9.78 -4.32 -1.63
CA ASN A 6 11.02 -3.75 -2.19
C ASN A 6 10.89 -3.27 -3.64
N ARG A 7 9.68 -2.87 -4.06
CA ARG A 7 9.40 -2.34 -5.39
C ARG A 7 9.13 -0.83 -5.30
N SER A 8 9.77 -0.05 -6.17
CA SER A 8 9.49 1.39 -6.30
C SER A 8 8.18 1.62 -7.06
N PHE A 9 7.42 2.64 -6.65
CA PHE A 9 6.23 3.11 -7.35
C PHE A 9 6.59 4.42 -8.07
N LEU A 10 7.03 4.34 -9.33
CA LEU A 10 7.49 5.51 -10.11
C LEU A 10 6.43 5.94 -11.13
N THR A 11 5.90 4.98 -11.90
CA THR A 11 4.78 5.22 -12.82
C THR A 11 3.77 4.07 -12.77
N LEU A 12 2.52 4.34 -13.14
CA LEU A 12 1.47 3.32 -13.20
C LEU A 12 1.78 2.24 -14.25
N LEU A 13 2.51 2.59 -15.31
CA LEU A 13 2.91 1.68 -16.38
C LEU A 13 3.83 0.56 -15.89
N ASP A 14 4.47 0.72 -14.72
CA ASP A 14 5.29 -0.33 -14.13
C ASP A 14 4.42 -1.49 -13.63
N PHE A 15 3.13 -1.28 -13.36
CA PHE A 15 2.28 -2.25 -12.67
C PHE A 15 1.35 -2.98 -13.65
N SER A 16 1.19 -4.28 -13.44
CA SER A 16 0.14 -5.04 -14.10
C SER A 16 -1.24 -4.63 -13.57
N ARG A 17 -2.29 -4.83 -14.39
CA ARG A 17 -3.69 -4.60 -13.98
C ARG A 17 -4.00 -5.28 -12.65
N GLN A 18 -3.58 -6.53 -12.49
CA GLN A 18 -3.88 -7.29 -11.28
C GLN A 18 -3.18 -6.70 -10.04
N GLU A 19 -1.99 -6.10 -10.18
CA GLU A 19 -1.31 -5.44 -9.06
C GLU A 19 -1.99 -4.12 -8.68
N VAL A 20 -2.48 -3.37 -9.66
CA VAL A 20 -3.29 -2.17 -9.40
C VAL A 20 -4.58 -2.53 -8.68
N GLU A 21 -5.31 -3.56 -9.14
CA GLU A 21 -6.51 -4.06 -8.46
C GLU A 21 -6.20 -4.48 -7.01
N PHE A 22 -5.05 -5.12 -6.77
CA PHE A 22 -4.60 -5.47 -5.42
C PHE A 22 -4.37 -4.22 -4.55
N LEU A 23 -3.71 -3.17 -5.06
CA LEU A 23 -3.50 -1.92 -4.33
C LEU A 23 -4.82 -1.21 -4.01
N LEU A 24 -5.80 -1.26 -4.92
CA LEU A 24 -7.13 -0.69 -4.69
C LEU A 24 -7.88 -1.43 -3.59
N THR A 25 -7.92 -2.76 -3.63
CA THR A 25 -8.54 -3.58 -2.57
C THR A 25 -7.87 -3.34 -1.22
N LEU A 26 -6.53 -3.32 -1.18
CA LEU A 26 -5.78 -3.03 0.05
C LEU A 26 -6.11 -1.64 0.61
N SER A 27 -6.24 -0.64 -0.24
CA SER A 27 -6.60 0.73 0.17
C SER A 27 -8.00 0.80 0.77
N GLU A 28 -8.96 0.05 0.20
CA GLU A 28 -10.31 -0.07 0.75
C GLU A 28 -10.30 -0.69 2.15
N ASP A 29 -9.59 -1.81 2.32
CA ASP A 29 -9.51 -2.51 3.60
C ASP A 29 -8.87 -1.64 4.69
N LEU A 30 -7.78 -0.93 4.37
CA LEU A 30 -7.13 0.01 5.29
C LEU A 30 -8.06 1.16 5.68
N LYS A 31 -8.80 1.73 4.71
CA LYS A 31 -9.81 2.77 4.97
C LYS A 31 -10.91 2.26 5.91
N ARG A 32 -11.42 1.05 5.66
CA ARG A 32 -12.44 0.41 6.50
C ARG A 32 -11.93 0.17 7.91
N ALA A 33 -10.73 -0.42 8.06
CA ALA A 33 -10.13 -0.71 9.35
C ALA A 33 -9.92 0.56 10.19
N LYS A 34 -9.45 1.65 9.56
CA LYS A 34 -9.34 2.95 10.22
C LYS A 34 -10.69 3.49 10.67
N TYR A 35 -11.71 3.41 9.81
CA TYR A 35 -13.06 3.90 10.11
C TYR A 35 -13.69 3.19 11.32
N ILE A 36 -13.54 1.87 11.43
CA ILE A 36 -14.10 1.08 12.54
C ILE A 36 -13.16 0.96 13.75
N GLY A 37 -12.00 1.62 13.73
CA GLY A 37 -11.04 1.61 14.84
C GLY A 37 -10.23 0.32 15.01
N THR A 38 -10.13 -0.52 13.98
CA THR A 38 -9.41 -1.81 14.01
C THR A 38 -8.10 -1.79 13.20
N GLU A 39 -7.61 -0.60 12.85
CA GLU A 39 -6.34 -0.43 12.13
C GLU A 39 -5.17 -1.09 12.89
N LYS A 40 -4.35 -1.83 12.15
CA LYS A 40 -3.13 -2.46 12.68
C LYS A 40 -1.90 -1.64 12.22
N PRO A 41 -1.11 -1.08 13.13
CA PRO A 41 0.07 -0.29 12.75
C PRO A 41 1.19 -1.19 12.20
N MET A 42 1.37 -1.21 10.88
CA MET A 42 2.32 -2.08 10.19
C MET A 42 3.71 -1.48 9.95
N LEU A 43 3.84 -0.14 10.07
CA LEU A 43 5.08 0.59 9.75
C LEU A 43 5.81 1.10 11.01
N LYS A 44 5.53 0.53 12.18
CA LYS A 44 6.28 0.88 13.42
C LYS A 44 7.77 0.66 13.19
N ASN A 45 8.59 1.60 13.65
CA ASN A 45 10.05 1.60 13.55
C ASN A 45 10.60 1.65 12.11
N LYS A 46 9.81 2.09 11.14
CA LYS A 46 10.28 2.38 9.77
C LYS A 46 10.37 3.89 9.58
N ASN A 47 11.48 4.34 9.01
CA ASN A 47 11.71 5.75 8.70
C ASN A 47 11.42 6.00 7.22
N ILE A 48 10.66 7.06 6.91
CA ILE A 48 10.32 7.48 5.55
C ILE A 48 10.82 8.91 5.38
N ALA A 49 11.69 9.15 4.39
CA ALA A 49 12.11 10.49 4.00
C ALA A 49 11.10 11.08 3.02
N LEU A 50 10.74 12.36 3.21
CA LEU A 50 9.89 13.12 2.30
C LEU A 50 10.75 14.19 1.61
N LEU A 51 10.92 14.06 0.30
CA LEU A 51 11.65 15.00 -0.55
C LEU A 51 10.62 15.70 -1.45
N PHE A 52 10.56 17.03 -1.40
CA PHE A 52 9.63 17.87 -2.16
C PHE A 52 10.39 18.80 -3.10
#